data_AF-A0A838XYG6-F1
#
_entry.id   AF-A0A838XYG6-F1
#
_cell.length_a   1.000
_cell.length_b   1.000
_cell.length_c   1.000
_cell.angle_alpha   90.00
_cell.angle_beta   90.00
_cell.angle_gamma   90.00
#
_symmetry.space_group_name_H-M   'P 1'
#
loop_
_entity.id
_entity.type
_entity.pdbx_description
1 polymer ?
#
loop_
_entity_poly.entity_id
_entity_poly.type
_entity_poly.pdbx_seq_one_letter_code
_entity_poly.pdbx_strand_id
1 'polypeptide(L)'
;MTEQTVNRDYRVMRRKLGLNQSQFWTAVRVTQSGGSRYESGRQAPANVDEMVRLRHELGIDTALITTENADLIRAILAGTLDSKLLLQNANRCRDLLIHLGNGAADLTELAQSVSNLVTGNQEITHAPA
;
A
#
# COMPACT_ATOMS: atom_id res chain seq x y z
N MET A 1 -7.55 24.63 -8.72
CA MET A 1 -7.73 23.23 -8.32
C MET A 1 -8.97 23.16 -7.45
N THR A 2 -10.08 22.63 -7.97
CA THR A 2 -11.33 22.52 -7.22
C THR A 2 -11.14 21.48 -6.11
N GLU A 3 -11.19 21.93 -4.86
CA GLU A 3 -11.22 21.08 -3.69
C GLU A 3 -12.53 20.28 -3.74
N GLN A 4 -12.48 19.05 -4.29
CA GLN A 4 -13.61 18.14 -4.24
C GLN A 4 -13.79 17.75 -2.78
N THR A 5 -14.73 18.40 -2.12
CA THR A 5 -15.11 18.08 -0.76
C THR A 5 -15.91 16.79 -0.79
N VAL A 6 -15.21 15.67 -0.64
CA VAL A 6 -15.85 14.37 -0.44
C VAL A 6 -16.56 14.44 0.91
N ASN A 7 -17.88 14.62 0.89
CA ASN A 7 -18.68 14.64 2.11
C ASN A 7 -18.86 13.20 2.61
N ARG A 8 -17.88 12.70 3.36
CA ARG A 8 -17.89 11.37 3.95
C ARG A 8 -18.69 11.36 5.24
N ASP A 9 -19.64 10.43 5.35
CA ASP A 9 -20.35 10.20 6.60
C ASP A 9 -19.47 9.38 7.58
N TYR A 10 -18.69 10.10 8.37
CA TYR A 10 -17.78 9.52 9.37
C TYR A 10 -18.52 8.67 10.41
N ARG A 11 -19.75 9.05 10.78
CA ARG A 11 -20.52 8.33 11.79
C ARG A 11 -20.96 6.98 11.27
N VAL A 12 -21.44 6.92 10.02
CA VAL A 12 -21.81 5.66 9.37
C VAL A 12 -20.60 4.77 9.18
N MET A 13 -19.49 5.32 8.66
CA MET A 13 -18.24 4.56 8.50
C MET A 13 -17.78 3.95 9.84
N ARG A 14 -17.69 4.77 10.88
CA ARG A 14 -17.27 4.32 12.21
C ARG A 14 -18.17 3.21 12.76
N ARG A 15 -19.49 3.34 12.59
CA ARG A 15 -20.46 2.30 13.01
C ARG A 15 -20.27 0.99 12.24
N LYS A 16 -20.00 1.05 10.93
CA LYS A 16 -19.70 -0.14 10.11
C LYS A 16 -18.44 -0.87 10.60
N LEU A 17 -17.45 -0.11 11.09
CA LEU A 17 -16.22 -0.67 11.66
C LEU A 17 -16.37 -1.16 13.11
N GLY A 18 -17.53 -0.94 13.75
CA GLY A 18 -17.75 -1.32 15.15
C GLY A 18 -16.93 -0.51 16.16
N LEU A 19 -16.40 0.66 15.77
CA LEU A 19 -15.53 1.47 16.61
C LEU A 19 -16.31 2.52 17.41
N ASN A 20 -15.83 2.82 18.61
CA ASN A 20 -16.27 4.01 19.33
C ASN A 20 -15.58 5.27 18.79
N GLN A 21 -16.08 6.46 19.18
CA GLN A 21 -15.54 7.73 18.66
C GLN A 21 -14.05 7.90 18.97
N SER A 22 -13.62 7.58 20.19
CA SER A 22 -12.23 7.74 20.59
C SER A 22 -11.32 6.87 19.72
N GLN A 23 -11.62 5.59 19.58
CA GLN A 23 -10.86 4.64 18.74
C GLN A 23 -10.76 5.11 17.29
N PHE A 24 -11.87 5.58 16.71
CA PHE A 24 -11.91 6.03 15.33
C PHE A 24 -11.07 7.29 15.10
N TRP A 25 -11.24 8.31 15.94
CA TRP A 25 -10.63 9.62 15.73
C TRP A 25 -9.16 9.69 16.17
N THR A 26 -8.80 9.03 17.27
CA THR A 26 -7.41 8.99 17.73
C THR A 26 -6.48 8.26 16.75
N ALA A 27 -6.99 7.25 16.04
CA ALA A 27 -6.26 6.54 14.99
C ALA A 27 -5.80 7.45 13.83
N VAL A 28 -6.46 8.59 13.63
CA VAL A 28 -6.13 9.61 12.63
C VAL A 28 -5.62 10.91 13.27
N ARG A 29 -5.17 10.84 14.54
CA ARG A 29 -4.62 11.96 15.32
C ARG A 29 -5.59 13.14 15.51
N VAL A 30 -6.90 12.86 15.48
CA VAL A 30 -7.95 13.83 15.77
C VAL A 30 -8.43 13.65 17.22
N THR A 31 -8.58 14.76 17.93
CA THR A 31 -9.14 14.73 19.30
C THR A 31 -10.59 14.30 19.29
N GLN A 32 -11.08 13.69 20.39
CA GLN A 32 -12.48 13.27 20.49
C GLN A 32 -13.45 14.45 20.28
N SER A 33 -13.15 15.63 20.84
CA SER A 33 -13.97 16.83 20.66
C SER A 33 -13.98 17.34 19.21
N GLY A 34 -12.88 17.18 18.48
CA GLY A 34 -12.81 17.47 17.04
C GLY A 34 -13.67 16.49 16.24
N GLY A 35 -13.47 15.19 16.47
CA GLY A 35 -14.22 14.12 15.81
C GLY A 35 -15.73 14.21 16.03
N SER A 36 -16.16 14.53 17.25
CA SER A 36 -17.58 14.75 17.58
C SER A 36 -18.21 15.86 16.73
N ARG A 37 -17.48 16.96 16.48
CA ARG A 37 -17.95 18.04 15.60
C ARG A 37 -18.12 17.55 14.16
N TYR A 38 -17.16 16.77 13.66
CA TYR A 38 -17.22 16.24 12.29
C TYR A 38 -18.38 15.27 12.12
N GLU A 39 -18.63 14.38 13.09
CA GLU A 39 -19.80 13.49 13.05
C GLU A 39 -21.15 14.22 13.19
N SER A 40 -21.15 15.46 13.71
CA SER A 40 -22.37 16.25 13.93
C SER A 40 -22.67 17.22 12.79
N GLY A 41 -21.96 17.11 11.67
CA GLY A 41 -22.22 17.88 10.45
C GLY A 41 -21.26 19.04 10.20
N ARG A 42 -20.25 19.27 11.06
CA ARG A 42 -19.17 20.18 10.72
C ARG A 42 -18.31 19.55 9.62
N GLN A 43 -18.04 20.31 8.57
CA GLN A 43 -17.10 19.87 7.54
C GLN A 43 -15.70 19.63 8.14
N ALA A 44 -15.14 18.44 7.89
CA ALA A 44 -13.77 18.15 8.23
C ALA A 44 -12.82 18.81 7.21
N PRO A 45 -11.65 19.31 7.64
CA PRO A 45 -10.59 19.72 6.72
C PRO A 45 -10.20 18.59 5.76
N ALA A 46 -9.80 18.93 4.54
CA ALA A 46 -9.43 17.93 3.51
C ALA A 46 -8.31 16.98 3.96
N ASN A 47 -7.33 17.47 4.71
CA ASN A 47 -6.27 16.65 5.28
C ASN A 47 -6.77 15.65 6.32
N VAL A 48 -7.80 16.01 7.10
CA VAL A 48 -8.42 15.07 8.05
C VAL A 48 -9.21 14.00 7.30
N ASP A 49 -9.96 14.39 6.27
CA ASP A 49 -10.71 13.45 5.44
C ASP A 49 -9.80 12.41 4.77
N GLU A 50 -8.66 12.86 4.23
CA GLU A 50 -7.69 11.95 3.62
C GLU A 50 -7.04 11.01 4.65
N MET A 51 -6.77 11.47 5.87
CA MET A 51 -6.29 10.58 6.94
C MET A 51 -7.34 9.51 7.30
N VAL A 52 -8.62 9.88 7.33
CA VAL A 52 -9.71 8.90 7.52
C VAL A 52 -9.73 7.89 6.38
N ARG A 53 -9.64 8.34 5.13
CA ARG A 53 -9.58 7.46 3.96
C ARG A 53 -8.39 6.49 4.04
N LEU A 54 -7.17 7.01 4.26
CA LEU A 54 -5.96 6.18 4.35
C LEU A 54 -6.08 5.13 5.45
N ARG A 55 -6.46 5.55 6.67
CA ARG A 55 -6.49 4.66 7.83
C ARG A 55 -7.64 3.66 7.80
N HIS A 56 -8.85 4.12 7.50
CA HIS A 56 -10.08 3.36 7.73
C HIS A 56 -10.70 2.76 6.46
N GLU A 57 -10.39 3.29 5.27
CA GLU A 57 -10.82 2.69 3.99
C GLU A 57 -9.72 1.84 3.36
N LEU A 58 -8.49 2.36 3.33
CA LEU A 58 -7.36 1.69 2.67
C LEU A 58 -6.52 0.84 3.63
N GLY A 59 -6.75 0.94 4.94
CA GLY A 59 -5.99 0.19 5.95
C GLY A 59 -4.51 0.59 6.04
N ILE A 60 -4.14 1.76 5.53
CA ILE A 60 -2.78 2.28 5.56
C ILE A 60 -2.55 3.00 6.89
N ASP A 61 -1.72 2.41 7.74
CA ASP A 61 -1.24 3.09 8.94
C ASP A 61 -0.01 3.93 8.60
N THR A 62 -0.20 5.25 8.53
CA THR A 62 0.88 6.19 8.22
C THR A 62 2.01 6.19 9.24
N ALA A 63 1.79 5.67 10.46
CA ALA A 63 2.85 5.53 11.45
C ALA A 63 3.86 4.42 11.10
N LEU A 64 3.50 3.49 10.22
CA LEU A 64 4.36 2.42 9.74
C LEU A 64 5.18 2.82 8.49
N ILE A 65 4.95 4.02 7.96
CA ILE A 65 5.73 4.55 6.84
C ILE A 65 7.07 5.03 7.39
N THR A 66 8.15 4.42 6.92
CA THR A 66 9.53 4.75 7.27
C THR A 66 10.25 5.32 6.06
N THR A 67 11.42 5.91 6.26
CA THR A 67 12.23 6.42 5.15
C THR A 67 12.58 5.30 4.16
N GLU A 68 12.87 4.10 4.68
CA GLU A 68 13.29 2.94 3.91
C GLU A 68 12.16 2.39 3.03
N ASN A 69 10.93 2.32 3.54
CA ASN A 69 9.80 1.81 2.76
C ASN A 69 9.14 2.89 1.89
N ALA A 70 9.40 4.18 2.15
CA ALA A 70 8.83 5.28 1.39
C ALA A 70 9.27 5.27 -0.09
N ASP A 71 10.51 4.88 -0.39
CA ASP A 71 10.98 4.74 -1.78
C ASP A 71 10.21 3.66 -2.55
N LEU A 72 9.98 2.51 -1.91
CA LEU A 72 9.19 1.42 -2.50
C LEU A 72 7.74 1.85 -2.72
N ILE A 73 7.14 2.53 -1.75
CA ILE A 73 5.78 3.08 -1.88
C ILE A 73 5.71 4.04 -3.06
N ARG A 74 6.67 4.97 -3.19
CA ARG A 74 6.73 5.91 -4.33
C ARG A 74 6.86 5.18 -5.66
N ALA A 75 7.72 4.16 -5.75
CA ALA A 75 7.92 3.40 -6.97
C ALA A 75 6.66 2.65 -7.41
N ILE A 76 5.93 2.05 -6.45
CA ILE A 76 4.65 1.38 -6.72
C ILE A 76 3.61 2.39 -7.20
N LEU A 77 3.48 3.53 -6.53
CA LEU A 77 2.52 4.57 -6.90
C LEU A 77 2.84 5.23 -8.25
N ALA A 78 4.12 5.34 -8.60
CA ALA A 78 4.57 5.84 -9.91
C ALA A 78 4.39 4.81 -11.04
N GLY A 79 4.02 3.57 -10.71
CA GLY A 79 3.92 2.47 -11.69
C GLY A 79 5.27 1.95 -12.19
N THR A 80 6.38 2.44 -11.63
CA THR A 80 7.74 1.96 -11.98
C THR A 80 8.03 0.60 -11.38
N LEU A 81 7.27 0.19 -10.37
CA LEU A 81 7.36 -1.11 -9.72
C LEU A 81 5.99 -1.78 -9.66
N ASP A 82 5.85 -2.93 -10.31
CA ASP A 82 4.60 -3.69 -10.32
C ASP A 82 4.42 -4.49 -9.01
N SER A 83 3.44 -4.08 -8.21
CA SER A 83 3.12 -4.73 -6.94
C SER A 83 2.61 -6.17 -7.11
N LYS A 84 1.96 -6.51 -8.24
CA LYS A 84 1.51 -7.88 -8.52
C LYS A 84 2.69 -8.79 -8.78
N LEU A 85 3.65 -8.34 -9.58
CA LEU A 85 4.86 -9.10 -9.88
C LEU A 85 5.70 -9.32 -8.62
N LEU A 86 5.85 -8.29 -7.79
CA LEU A 86 6.52 -8.41 -6.49
C LEU A 86 5.87 -9.48 -5.60
N LEU A 87 4.54 -9.47 -5.49
CA LEU A 87 3.83 -10.44 -4.67
C LEU A 87 3.96 -11.86 -5.23
N GLN A 88 3.89 -12.02 -6.55
CA GLN A 88 4.11 -13.30 -7.22
C GLN A 88 5.53 -13.83 -6.94
N ASN A 89 6.55 -12.99 -7.07
CA ASN A 89 7.93 -13.38 -6.79
C ASN A 89 8.14 -13.72 -5.31
N ALA A 90 7.56 -12.95 -4.39
CA ALA A 90 7.62 -13.23 -2.96
C ALA A 90 6.96 -14.57 -2.60
N ASN A 91 5.80 -14.89 -3.20
CA ASN A 91 5.15 -16.18 -3.02
C ASN A 91 5.98 -17.32 -3.58
N ARG A 92 6.53 -17.16 -4.80
CA ARG A 92 7.46 -18.15 -5.38
C ARG A 92 8.65 -18.41 -4.47
N CYS A 93 9.29 -17.36 -3.95
CA CYS A 93 10.40 -17.52 -3.00
C CYS A 93 9.96 -18.26 -1.73
N ARG A 94 8.75 -18.00 -1.22
CA ARG A 94 8.20 -18.71 -0.06
C ARG A 94 7.96 -20.19 -0.36
N ASP A 95 7.34 -20.50 -1.49
CA ASP A 95 7.05 -21.87 -1.92
C ASP A 95 8.36 -22.64 -2.12
N LEU A 96 9.35 -21.99 -2.76
CA LEU A 96 10.70 -22.52 -2.86
C LEU A 96 11.31 -22.78 -1.48
N LEU A 97 11.24 -21.84 -0.53
CA LEU A 97 11.77 -22.07 0.83
C LEU A 97 11.09 -23.24 1.55
N ILE A 98 9.80 -23.47 1.30
CA ILE A 98 9.04 -24.60 1.86
C ILE A 98 9.46 -25.92 1.20
N HIS A 99 9.63 -25.92 -0.12
CA HIS A 99 10.03 -27.11 -0.88
C HIS A 99 11.52 -27.43 -0.74
N LEU A 100 12.36 -26.42 -0.50
CA LEU A 100 13.80 -26.56 -0.47
C LEU A 100 14.26 -27.49 0.65
N GLY A 101 13.98 -27.20 1.93
CA GLY A 101 14.85 -27.75 2.98
C GLY A 101 16.33 -27.71 2.53
N ASN A 102 17.03 -28.85 2.47
CA ASN A 102 18.39 -29.00 1.92
C ASN A 102 18.49 -29.05 0.36
N GLY A 103 17.88 -28.13 -0.40
CA GLY A 103 17.76 -28.27 -1.87
C GLY A 103 18.42 -27.17 -2.72
N ALA A 104 19.69 -27.32 -3.11
CA ALA A 104 20.41 -26.35 -3.97
C ALA A 104 19.93 -26.28 -5.45
N ALA A 105 19.08 -27.22 -5.90
CA ALA A 105 18.66 -27.32 -7.29
C ALA A 105 17.65 -26.22 -7.70
N ASP A 106 16.66 -25.93 -6.86
CA ASP A 106 15.57 -25.03 -7.23
C ASP A 106 16.01 -23.54 -7.25
N LEU A 107 17.01 -23.18 -6.45
CA LEU A 107 17.67 -21.86 -6.51
C LEU A 107 18.39 -21.65 -7.85
N THR A 108 18.93 -22.71 -8.42
CA THR A 108 19.64 -22.67 -9.71
C THR A 108 18.64 -22.42 -10.84
N GLU A 109 17.45 -23.02 -10.78
CA GLU A 109 16.39 -22.83 -11.76
C GLU A 109 15.74 -21.44 -11.66
N LEU A 110 15.58 -20.90 -10.45
CA LEU A 110 15.14 -19.52 -10.24
C LEU A 110 16.19 -18.52 -10.74
N ALA A 111 17.46 -18.71 -10.41
CA ALA A 111 18.55 -17.88 -10.90
C ALA A 111 18.60 -17.87 -12.44
N GLN A 112 18.39 -19.03 -13.06
CA GLN A 112 18.32 -19.15 -14.52
C GLN A 112 17.09 -18.43 -15.10
N SER A 113 15.93 -18.54 -14.46
CA SER A 113 14.70 -17.86 -14.91
C SER A 113 14.80 -16.34 -14.79
N VAL A 114 15.38 -15.83 -13.70
CA VAL A 114 15.66 -14.40 -13.52
C VAL A 114 16.71 -13.92 -14.52
N SER A 115 17.78 -14.70 -14.73
CA SER A 115 18.80 -14.40 -15.72
C SER A 115 18.19 -14.29 -17.13
N ASN A 116 17.35 -15.24 -17.53
CA ASN A 116 16.66 -15.24 -18.82
C ASN A 116 15.69 -14.07 -18.99
N LEU A 117 15.03 -13.61 -17.91
CA LEU A 117 14.18 -12.43 -17.93
C LEU A 117 14.99 -11.14 -18.08
N VAL A 118 16.17 -11.08 -17.47
CA VAL A 118 17.07 -9.92 -17.56
C VAL A 118 17.75 -9.88 -18.93
N THR A 119 18.20 -11.01 -19.47
CA THR A 119 18.86 -11.10 -20.79
C THR A 119 17.87 -11.07 -21.95
N GLY A 120 16.69 -11.66 -21.81
CA GLY A 120 15.62 -11.60 -22.84
C GLY A 120 15.07 -10.19 -23.08
N ASN A 121 15.24 -9.27 -22.13
CA ASN A 121 14.93 -7.85 -22.31
C ASN A 121 16.09 -7.05 -22.94
N GLN A 122 17.23 -7.66 -23.25
CA GLN A 122 18.37 -6.99 -23.90
C GLN A 122 18.43 -7.21 -25.43
N GLU A 123 17.59 -8.08 -26.01
CA GLU A 123 17.60 -8.35 -27.46
C GLU A 123 16.76 -7.37 -28.30
N ILE A 124 16.08 -6.38 -27.70
CA ILE A 124 15.25 -5.41 -28.46
C ILE A 124 15.99 -4.07 -28.71
N THR A 125 17.20 -3.87 -28.17
CA THR A 125 17.94 -2.61 -28.36
C THR A 125 19.29 -2.81 -29.04
N HIS A 126 19.28 -3.24 -30.31
CA HIS A 126 20.24 -2.73 -31.31
C HIS A 126 19.82 -3.14 -32.72
N ALA A 127 19.10 -2.26 -33.39
CA ALA A 127 19.17 -2.14 -34.84
C ALA A 127 19.89 -0.82 -35.15
N PRO A 128 21.04 -0.87 -35.86
CA PRO A 128 21.36 0.24 -36.73
C PRO A 128 21.79 -0.19 -38.14
N ALA A 129 21.32 0.65 -39.08
CA ALA A 129 21.71 0.86 -40.48
C ALA A 129 21.34 -0.24 -41.49
#